data_AF-F3KIQ5-F1
#
_entry.id   AF-F3KIQ5-F1
#
_cell.length_a   1.000
_cell.length_b   1.000
_cell.length_c   1.000
_cell.angle_alpha   90.00
_cell.angle_beta   90.00
_cell.angle_gamma   90.00
#
_symmetry.space_group_name_H-M   'P 1'
#
loop_
_entity.id
_entity.type
_entity.pdbx_description
1 polymer ?
#
loop_
_entity_poly.entity_id
_entity_poly.type
_entity_poly.pdbx_seq_one_letter_code
_entity_poly.pdbx_strand_id
1 'polypeptide(L)'
;MSLKKFIADSKMFEYDRHYRECQQNNQPFIKARINPSNGNYYVQIDLMPCNYELSLESKNQIKQLFENEIDFIKSTSKSKSSFNGYNIDKELSWFDGVIPSRMESFCDKLYEISQSYHD
;
A
#
# COMPACT_ATOMS: atom_id res chain seq x y z
N MET A 1 22.57 -4.94 -1.70
CA MET A 1 21.60 -3.83 -1.80
C MET A 1 20.31 -4.32 -1.19
N SER A 2 19.83 -3.72 -0.10
CA SER A 2 18.51 -4.09 0.43
C SER A 2 17.46 -3.56 -0.54
N LEU A 3 16.67 -4.47 -1.12
CA LEU A 3 15.48 -4.09 -1.88
C LEU A 3 14.61 -3.21 -0.99
N LYS A 4 14.27 -2.01 -1.48
CA LYS A 4 13.30 -1.15 -0.80
C LYS A 4 11.94 -1.84 -0.90
N LYS A 5 11.26 -2.05 0.24
CA LYS A 5 9.94 -2.71 0.28
C LYS A 5 8.81 -1.84 -0.27
N PHE A 6 8.98 -0.52 -0.18
CA PHE A 6 8.05 0.46 -0.70
C PHE A 6 8.79 1.74 -1.09
N ILE A 7 8.14 2.57 -1.90
CA ILE A 7 8.63 3.88 -2.29
C ILE A 7 7.62 4.96 -1.90
N ALA A 8 8.04 5.90 -1.05
CA ALA A 8 7.27 7.06 -0.63
C ALA A 8 7.80 8.35 -1.27
N ASP A 9 6.92 9.15 -1.88
CA ASP A 9 7.22 10.51 -2.42
C ASP A 9 8.45 10.58 -3.35
N SER A 10 8.58 9.60 -4.25
CA SER A 10 9.71 9.52 -5.18
C SER A 10 9.42 10.17 -6.53
N LYS A 11 10.50 10.52 -7.23
CA LYS A 11 10.43 11.02 -8.61
C LYS A 11 10.07 9.90 -9.58
N MET A 12 9.46 10.24 -10.71
CA MET A 12 9.05 9.29 -11.76
C MET A 12 10.14 8.28 -12.16
N PHE A 13 11.41 8.70 -12.19
CA PHE A 13 12.52 7.81 -12.56
C PHE A 13 12.82 6.71 -11.53
N GLU A 14 12.57 6.97 -10.25
CA GLU A 14 12.79 5.99 -9.18
C GLU A 14 11.71 4.91 -9.20
N TYR A 15 10.47 5.30 -9.56
CA TYR A 15 9.39 4.36 -9.81
C TYR A 15 9.69 3.44 -10.98
N ASP A 16 10.20 3.96 -12.12
CA ASP A 16 10.54 3.12 -13.28
C ASP A 16 11.64 2.09 -12.94
N ARG A 17 12.67 2.52 -12.21
CA ARG A 17 13.74 1.63 -11.77
C ARG A 17 13.22 0.54 -10.83
N HIS A 18 12.46 0.93 -9.80
CA HIS A 18 11.94 -0.01 -8.83
C HIS A 18 10.90 -0.95 -9.44
N TYR A 19 10.10 -0.46 -10.39
CA TYR A 19 9.20 -1.27 -11.19
C TYR A 19 9.94 -2.37 -11.96
N ARG A 20 11.05 -2.04 -12.64
CA ARG A 20 11.89 -3.04 -13.32
C ARG A 20 12.50 -4.04 -12.36
N GLU A 21 12.95 -3.60 -11.19
CA GLU A 21 13.51 -4.48 -10.14
C GLU A 21 12.44 -5.43 -9.57
N CYS A 22 11.24 -4.93 -9.28
CA CYS A 22 10.09 -5.73 -8.82
C CYS A 22 9.66 -6.75 -9.89
N GLN A 23 9.67 -6.36 -11.17
CA GLN A 23 9.35 -7.24 -12.29
C GLN A 23 10.38 -8.37 -12.45
N GLN A 24 11.67 -8.08 -12.26
CA GLN A 24 12.72 -9.10 -12.32
C GLN A 24 12.67 -10.09 -11.15
N ASN A 25 12.17 -9.64 -9.99
CA ASN A 25 12.14 -10.45 -8.77
C ASN A 25 10.75 -11.06 -8.47
N ASN A 26 9.76 -10.87 -9.35
CA ASN A 26 8.36 -11.29 -9.13
C ASN A 26 7.79 -10.79 -7.80
N GLN A 27 8.05 -9.53 -7.46
CA GLN A 27 7.66 -8.95 -6.18
C GLN A 27 6.58 -7.87 -6.37
N PRO A 28 5.68 -7.71 -5.38
CA PRO A 28 4.70 -6.63 -5.40
C PRO A 28 5.38 -5.27 -5.33
N PHE A 29 4.79 -4.29 -6.01
CA PHE A 29 5.29 -2.93 -6.03
C PHE A 29 4.38 -2.01 -5.21
N ILE A 30 4.90 -1.49 -4.09
CA ILE A 30 4.16 -0.58 -3.21
C ILE A 30 4.65 0.86 -3.41
N LYS A 31 3.72 1.76 -3.71
CA LYS A 31 3.92 3.19 -3.80
C LYS A 31 3.08 3.94 -2.77
N ALA A 32 3.71 4.82 -2.03
CA ALA A 32 3.05 5.76 -1.13
C ALA A 32 3.26 7.19 -1.66
N ARG A 33 2.19 7.99 -1.69
CA ARG A 33 2.23 9.38 -2.15
C ARG A 33 1.43 10.25 -1.20
N ILE A 34 1.93 11.44 -0.87
CA ILE A 34 1.15 12.38 -0.06
C ILE A 34 0.03 12.95 -0.93
N ASN A 35 -1.20 12.86 -0.45
CA ASN A 35 -2.34 13.50 -1.06
C ASN A 35 -2.36 14.98 -0.62
N PRO A 36 -2.15 15.94 -1.55
CA PRO A 36 -1.99 17.35 -1.21
C PRO A 36 -3.28 17.99 -0.66
N SER A 37 -4.44 17.35 -0.86
CA SER A 37 -5.74 17.90 -0.44
C SER A 37 -6.02 17.73 1.05
N ASN A 38 -5.43 16.72 1.68
CA ASN A 38 -5.75 16.29 3.04
C ASN A 38 -4.50 15.99 3.90
N GLY A 39 -3.31 15.98 3.31
CA GLY A 39 -2.05 15.73 4.01
C GLY A 39 -1.85 14.28 4.44
N ASN A 40 -2.77 13.38 4.04
CA ASN A 40 -2.67 11.95 4.29
C ASN A 40 -1.95 11.26 3.13
N TYR A 41 -1.45 10.06 3.36
CA TYR A 41 -0.85 9.24 2.31
C TYR A 41 -1.91 8.45 1.55
N TYR A 42 -1.75 8.47 0.22
CA TYR A 42 -2.33 7.54 -0.72
C TYR A 42 -1.33 6.41 -0.96
N VAL A 43 -1.68 5.21 -0.52
CA VAL A 43 -0.86 4.01 -0.71
C VAL A 43 -1.49 3.16 -1.80
N GLN A 44 -0.71 2.72 -2.77
CA GLN A 44 -1.14 1.81 -3.82
C GLN A 44 -0.13 0.67 -3.93
N ILE A 45 -0.66 -0.54 -4.08
CA ILE A 45 0.10 -1.75 -4.36
C ILE A 45 -0.32 -2.26 -5.74
N ASP A 46 0.66 -2.35 -6.63
CA ASP A 46 0.51 -2.91 -7.96
C ASP A 46 1.12 -4.31 -7.96
N LEU A 47 0.30 -5.32 -8.26
CA LEU A 47 0.68 -6.73 -8.36
C LEU A 47 0.97 -7.08 -9.84
N MET A 48 1.53 -6.11 -10.58
CA MET A 48 1.61 -6.15 -12.05
C MET A 48 2.58 -7.18 -12.65
N PRO A 49 3.68 -7.61 -11.99
CA PRO A 49 4.47 -8.69 -12.54
C PRO A 49 4.38 -9.97 -11.70
N CYS A 50 3.89 -11.02 -12.37
CA CYS A 50 4.22 -12.44 -12.16
C CYS A 50 3.33 -13.22 -11.19
N ASN A 51 2.32 -13.90 -11.73
CA ASN A 51 1.58 -15.01 -11.10
C ASN A 51 1.15 -14.79 -9.63
N TYR A 52 1.04 -13.54 -9.20
CA TYR A 52 0.79 -13.17 -7.82
C TYR A 52 -0.65 -12.74 -7.70
N GLU A 53 -1.54 -13.69 -7.40
CA GLU A 53 -2.92 -13.36 -7.01
C GLU A 53 -3.00 -13.28 -5.49
N LEU A 54 -3.51 -12.16 -4.98
CA LEU A 54 -3.90 -12.09 -3.57
C LEU A 54 -5.00 -13.13 -3.31
N SER A 55 -4.71 -14.06 -2.40
CA SER A 55 -5.70 -15.01 -1.89
C SER A 55 -6.87 -14.27 -1.24
N LEU A 56 -8.03 -14.92 -1.15
CA LEU A 56 -9.20 -14.34 -0.48
C LEU A 56 -8.89 -13.97 0.99
N GLU A 57 -8.00 -14.74 1.64
CA GLU A 57 -7.57 -14.49 3.00
C GLU A 57 -6.68 -13.24 3.10
N SER A 58 -5.69 -13.09 2.22
CA SER A 58 -4.87 -11.87 2.15
C SER A 58 -5.72 -10.64 1.90
N LYS A 59 -6.72 -10.73 1.01
CA LYS A 59 -7.68 -9.63 0.76
C LYS A 59 -8.46 -9.27 2.02
N ASN A 60 -8.92 -10.26 2.78
CA ASN A 60 -9.64 -10.02 4.03
C ASN A 60 -8.72 -9.40 5.10
N GLN A 61 -7.46 -9.84 5.21
CA GLN A 61 -6.48 -9.25 6.12
C GLN A 61 -6.17 -7.80 5.76
N ILE A 62 -5.94 -7.51 4.48
CA ILE A 62 -5.71 -6.15 3.99
C ILE A 62 -6.93 -5.26 4.26
N LYS A 63 -8.13 -5.80 4.04
CA LYS A 63 -9.39 -5.10 4.34
C LYS A 63 -9.49 -4.77 5.83
N GLN A 64 -9.27 -5.75 6.71
CA GLN A 64 -9.29 -5.55 8.16
C GLN A 64 -8.22 -4.55 8.61
N LEU A 65 -7.01 -4.64 8.05
CA LEU A 65 -5.91 -3.73 8.34
C LEU A 65 -6.30 -2.29 8.00
N PHE A 66 -6.93 -2.09 6.85
CA PHE A 66 -7.39 -0.77 6.43
C PHE A 66 -8.62 -0.27 7.20
N GLU A 67 -9.57 -1.13 7.52
CA GLU A 67 -10.73 -0.79 8.37
C GLU A 67 -10.29 -0.34 9.78
N ASN A 68 -9.28 -1.01 10.35
CA ASN A 68 -8.68 -0.60 11.63
C ASN A 68 -8.03 0.80 11.55
N GLU A 69 -7.41 1.14 10.41
CA GLU A 69 -6.89 2.50 10.20
C GLU A 69 -8.03 3.52 10.09
N ILE A 70 -9.09 3.21 9.34
CA ILE A 70 -10.27 4.09 9.24
C ILE A 70 -10.90 4.33 10.61
N ASP A 71 -11.08 3.28 11.42
CA ASP A 71 -11.70 3.40 12.74
C ASP A 71 -10.79 4.16 13.73
N PHE A 72 -9.48 3.98 13.61
CA PHE A 72 -8.51 4.81 14.35
C PHE A 72 -8.59 6.29 13.94
N ILE A 73 -8.73 6.57 12.65
CA ILE A 73 -8.90 7.92 12.11
C ILE A 73 -10.21 8.55 12.62
N LYS A 74 -11.33 7.82 12.56
CA LYS A 74 -12.64 8.28 13.07
C LYS A 74 -12.62 8.56 14.56
N SER A 75 -12.01 7.69 15.35
CA SER A 75 -11.91 7.84 16.81
C SER A 75 -10.98 8.96 17.25
N THR A 76 -9.95 9.26 16.45
CA THR A 76 -8.95 10.29 16.80
C THR A 76 -9.48 11.73 16.68
N SER A 77 -10.69 11.95 16.12
CA SER A 77 -11.43 13.25 16.09
C SER A 77 -10.67 14.50 15.62
N LYS A 78 -9.41 14.37 15.20
CA LYS A 78 -8.47 15.47 14.90
C LYS A 78 -8.23 15.69 13.41
N SER A 79 -8.55 14.73 12.56
CA SER A 79 -8.45 14.93 11.12
C SER A 79 -9.84 15.16 10.55
N LYS A 80 -10.01 16.27 9.84
CA LYS A 80 -10.92 16.34 8.70
C LYS A 80 -10.41 15.31 7.67
N SER A 81 -10.55 14.03 8.00
CA SER A 81 -10.01 12.94 7.22
C SER A 81 -10.98 12.73 6.07
N SER A 82 -10.77 13.49 5.01
CA SER A 82 -11.30 13.16 3.69
C SER A 82 -10.60 11.89 3.22
N PHE A 83 -11.05 10.78 3.77
CA PHE A 83 -10.85 9.46 3.21
C PHE A 83 -11.84 9.33 2.04
N ASN A 84 -11.33 9.22 0.82
CA ASN A 84 -12.21 9.09 -0.35
C ASN A 84 -12.67 7.65 -0.58
N GLY A 85 -11.86 6.67 -0.21
CA GLY A 85 -12.14 5.27 -0.53
C GLY A 85 -10.89 4.39 -0.49
N TYR A 86 -11.14 3.09 -0.60
CA TYR A 86 -10.13 2.09 -0.86
C TYR A 86 -10.65 1.14 -1.93
N ASN A 87 -9.75 0.50 -2.66
CA ASN A 87 -10.06 -0.60 -3.56
C ASN A 87 -9.10 -1.75 -3.28
N ILE A 88 -9.64 -2.97 -3.24
CA ILE A 88 -8.85 -4.18 -3.10
C ILE A 88 -9.17 -5.09 -4.27
N ASP A 89 -8.34 -5.04 -5.31
CA ASP A 89 -8.46 -5.92 -6.47
C ASP A 89 -7.33 -6.96 -6.50
N LYS A 90 -7.51 -8.00 -7.32
CA LYS A 90 -6.51 -9.06 -7.54
C LYS A 90 -5.20 -8.50 -8.09
N GLU A 91 -5.25 -7.46 -8.91
CA GLU A 91 -4.10 -6.93 -9.65
C GLU A 91 -3.61 -5.58 -9.09
N LEU A 92 -4.52 -4.79 -8.51
CA LEU A 92 -4.23 -3.42 -8.08
C LEU A 92 -5.11 -3.05 -6.89
N SER A 93 -4.46 -2.72 -5.77
CA SER A 93 -5.16 -2.25 -4.58
C SER A 93 -4.66 -0.87 -4.17
N TRP A 94 -5.56 0.02 -3.76
CA TRP A 94 -5.22 1.37 -3.34
C TRP A 94 -6.02 1.80 -2.12
N PHE A 95 -5.38 2.64 -1.30
CA PHE A 95 -5.80 3.03 0.03
C PHE A 95 -5.55 4.54 0.18
N ASP A 96 -6.62 5.33 0.18
CA ASP A 96 -6.52 6.76 0.49
C ASP A 96 -6.56 6.97 2.01
N GLY A 97 -6.00 8.07 2.52
CA GLY A 97 -6.19 8.45 3.93
C GLY A 97 -5.27 7.77 4.95
N VAL A 98 -4.18 7.11 4.56
CA VAL A 98 -3.21 6.55 5.51
C VAL A 98 -2.48 7.66 6.27
N ILE A 99 -2.43 7.59 7.60
CA ILE A 99 -1.81 8.64 8.42
C ILE A 99 -0.29 8.65 8.20
N PRO A 100 0.36 9.82 8.01
CA PRO A 100 1.81 9.93 7.86
C PRO A 100 2.63 9.17 8.90
N SER A 101 2.25 9.24 10.18
CA SER A 101 2.95 8.56 11.28
C SER A 101 2.80 7.04 11.27
N ARG A 102 1.81 6.49 10.55
CA ARG A 102 1.54 5.05 10.46
C ARG A 102 1.84 4.50 9.06
N MET A 103 2.23 5.35 8.12
CA MET A 103 2.47 4.99 6.72
C MET A 103 3.52 3.88 6.58
N GLU A 104 4.67 4.01 7.25
CA GLU A 104 5.72 2.99 7.16
C GLU A 104 5.24 1.64 7.71
N SER A 105 4.61 1.63 8.88
CA SER A 105 4.05 0.40 9.49
C SER A 105 2.94 -0.21 8.63
N PHE A 106 2.11 0.61 7.99
CA PHE A 106 1.08 0.16 7.06
C PHE A 106 1.70 -0.50 5.83
N CYS A 107 2.68 0.15 5.21
CA CYS A 107 3.38 -0.37 4.03
C CYS A 107 4.14 -1.65 4.34
N ASP A 108 4.82 -1.74 5.49
CA ASP A 108 5.52 -2.96 5.92
C ASP A 108 4.56 -4.13 6.09
N LYS A 109 3.45 -3.93 6.80
CA LYS A 109 2.43 -4.99 6.98
C LYS A 109 1.76 -5.37 5.66
N LEU A 110 1.46 -4.38 4.81
CA LEU A 110 0.90 -4.63 3.48
C LEU A 110 1.86 -5.49 2.65
N TYR A 111 3.16 -5.18 2.72
CA TYR A 111 4.21 -5.94 2.07
C TYR A 111 4.29 -7.37 2.62
N GLU A 112 4.27 -7.56 3.94
CA GLU A 112 4.27 -8.88 4.58
C GLU A 112 3.06 -9.74 4.17
N ILE A 113 1.85 -9.17 4.15
CA ILE A 113 0.64 -9.88 3.69
C ILE A 113 0.74 -10.25 2.20
N SER A 114 1.39 -9.38 1.41
CA SER A 114 1.68 -9.64 -0.01
C SER A 114 2.93 -10.49 -0.25
N GLN A 115 3.57 -11.01 0.80
CA GLN A 115 4.65 -11.99 0.68
C GLN A 115 4.29 -13.33 1.31
N SER A 116 3.40 -13.34 2.30
CA SER A 116 3.05 -14.53 3.08
C SER A 116 2.38 -15.64 2.27
N TYR A 117 1.91 -15.36 1.05
CA TYR A 117 1.27 -16.34 0.17
C TYR A 117 2.05 -16.58 -1.14
N HIS A 118 3.35 -16.88 -1.01
CA HIS A 118 4.09 -17.63 -2.03
C HIS A 118 4.11 -19.11 -1.61
N ASP A 119 3.18 -19.93 -2.13
CA ASP A 119 3.34 -21.38 -2.23
C ASP A 119 3.65 -21.76 -3.69
#